data_AF-V7EQ52-F1
#
_entry.id   AF-V7EQ52-F1
#
_cell.length_a   1.000
_cell.length_b   1.000
_cell.length_c   1.000
_cell.angle_alpha   90.00
_cell.angle_beta   90.00
_cell.angle_gamma   90.00
#
_symmetry.space_group_name_H-M   'P 1'
#
loop_
_entity.id
_entity.type
_entity.pdbx_description
1 polymer ?
#
loop_
_entity_poly.entity_id
_entity_poly.type
_entity_poly.pdbx_seq_one_letter_code
_entity_poly.pdbx_strand_id
1 'polypeptide(L)'
;MLEFLPKEIREGLEAARKRDLKRKSRLRVQVGGAVFPILRFWDEGFALDAALTPHMRGLVDVFDGANHIFQCLIVASVEEGGELVCEFKRSTMVLDRPALDYWRDENAPVGYLPRA
;
A
#
# COMPACT_ATOMS: atom_id res chain seq x y z
N MET A 1 9.75 31.08 -25.96
CA MET A 1 9.78 29.95 -25.01
C MET A 1 8.35 29.44 -24.90
N LEU A 2 8.08 28.16 -25.19
CA LEU A 2 6.74 27.59 -25.01
C LEU A 2 6.53 27.38 -23.51
N GLU A 3 5.87 28.33 -22.86
CA GLU A 3 5.61 28.29 -21.40
C GLU A 3 4.57 27.22 -21.01
N PHE A 4 3.86 26.66 -21.99
CA PHE A 4 2.82 25.66 -21.76
C PHE A 4 2.91 24.55 -22.81
N LEU A 5 2.84 23.31 -22.32
CA LEU A 5 2.77 22.13 -23.16
C LEU A 5 1.33 21.96 -23.69
N PRO A 6 1.14 21.66 -24.99
CA PRO A 6 -0.18 21.30 -25.53
C PRO A 6 -0.84 20.19 -24.70
N LYS A 7 -2.17 20.26 -24.58
CA LYS A 7 -2.95 19.38 -23.70
C LYS A 7 -2.69 17.90 -24.02
N GLU A 8 -2.67 17.57 -25.31
CA GLU A 8 -2.52 16.20 -25.81
C GLU A 8 -1.16 15.60 -25.44
N ILE A 9 -0.09 16.42 -25.49
CA ILE A 9 1.26 15.97 -25.14
C ILE A 9 1.37 15.79 -23.62
N ARG A 10 0.76 16.69 -22.84
CA ARG A 10 0.75 16.61 -21.37
C ARG A 10 0.04 15.35 -20.89
N GLU A 11 -1.16 15.11 -21.40
CA GLU A 11 -1.95 13.91 -21.09
C GLU A 11 -1.22 12.63 -21.52
N GLY A 12 -0.57 12.66 -22.70
CA GLY A 12 0.24 11.54 -23.18
C GLY A 12 1.42 11.20 -22.25
N LEU A 13 2.13 12.22 -21.75
CA LEU A 13 3.23 12.05 -20.80
C LEU A 13 2.75 11.52 -19.44
N GLU A 14 1.65 12.06 -18.91
CA GLU A 14 1.08 11.58 -17.65
C GLU A 14 0.59 10.13 -17.76
N ALA A 15 -0.08 9.77 -18.85
CA ALA A 15 -0.52 8.41 -19.10
C ALA A 15 0.67 7.44 -19.21
N ALA A 16 1.76 7.85 -19.89
CA ALA A 16 2.98 7.06 -19.98
C ALA A 16 3.64 6.86 -18.60
N ARG A 17 3.71 7.93 -17.79
CA ARG A 17 4.25 7.88 -16.43
C ARG A 17 3.45 6.94 -15.52
N LYS A 18 2.11 7.04 -15.53
CA LYS A 18 1.24 6.15 -14.76
C LYS A 18 1.40 4.69 -15.17
N ARG A 19 1.50 4.41 -16.48
CA ARG A 19 1.73 3.05 -16.99
C ARG A 19 3.05 2.46 -16.51
N ASP A 20 4.14 3.24 -16.52
CA ASP A 20 5.44 2.78 -16.04
C ASP A 20 5.43 2.50 -14.52
N LEU A 21 4.80 3.39 -13.74
CA LEU A 21 4.62 3.19 -12.28
C LEU A 21 3.83 1.91 -11.98
N LYS A 22 2.70 1.68 -12.66
CA LYS A 22 1.91 0.45 -12.50
C LYS A 22 2.70 -0.80 -12.85
N ARG A 23 3.49 -0.76 -13.93
CA ARG A 23 4.30 -1.90 -14.38
C ARG A 23 5.41 -2.24 -13.39
N LYS A 24 6.04 -1.22 -12.78
CA LYS A 24 7.11 -1.40 -11.79
C LYS A 24 6.57 -1.72 -10.40
N SER A 25 5.33 -1.35 -10.12
CA SER A 25 4.74 -1.56 -8.80
C SER A 25 4.49 -3.05 -8.55
N ARG A 26 5.13 -3.52 -7.48
CA ARG A 26 4.84 -4.84 -6.91
C ARG A 26 3.77 -4.78 -5.82
N LEU A 27 3.56 -3.59 -5.25
CA LEU A 27 2.61 -3.34 -4.17
C LEU A 27 1.19 -3.20 -4.71
N ARG A 28 0.25 -3.86 -4.04
CA ARG A 28 -1.16 -3.86 -4.42
C ARG A 28 -2.02 -3.72 -3.18
N VAL A 29 -3.12 -3.00 -3.30
CA VAL A 29 -4.15 -2.93 -2.27
C VAL A 29 -5.35 -3.78 -2.69
N GLN A 30 -5.93 -4.51 -1.75
CA GLN A 30 -7.14 -5.30 -1.95
C GLN A 30 -8.27 -4.79 -1.05
N VAL A 31 -9.44 -4.56 -1.65
CA VAL A 31 -10.66 -4.17 -0.93
C VAL A 31 -11.88 -4.81 -1.61
N GLY A 32 -12.73 -5.50 -0.84
CA GLY A 32 -13.96 -6.10 -1.36
C GLY A 32 -13.77 -7.05 -2.56
N GLY A 33 -12.59 -7.68 -2.67
CA GLY A 33 -12.23 -8.54 -3.81
C GLY A 33 -11.63 -7.83 -5.02
N ALA A 34 -11.64 -6.50 -5.06
CA ALA A 34 -10.96 -5.71 -6.09
C ALA A 34 -9.49 -5.47 -5.69
N VAL A 35 -8.60 -5.41 -6.69
CA VAL A 35 -7.16 -5.23 -6.50
C VAL A 35 -6.69 -4.03 -7.30
N PHE A 36 -6.02 -3.09 -6.65
CA PHE A 36 -5.48 -1.88 -7.27
C PHE A 36 -3.96 -1.79 -7.06
N PRO A 37 -3.18 -1.49 -8.11
CA PRO A 37 -1.74 -1.30 -7.98
C PRO A 37 -1.43 0.02 -7.27
N ILE A 38 -0.50 -0.02 -6.33
CA ILE A 38 -0.02 1.17 -5.61
C ILE A 38 1.00 1.92 -6.46
N LEU A 39 0.74 3.18 -6.79
CA LEU A 39 1.64 4.01 -7.61
C LEU A 39 2.79 4.60 -6.79
N ARG A 40 2.49 5.04 -5.57
CA ARG A 40 3.44 5.58 -4.59
C ARG A 40 3.07 5.09 -3.20
N PHE A 41 4.08 4.86 -2.37
CA PHE A 41 3.91 4.37 -1.00
C PHE A 41 4.84 5.13 -0.06
N TRP A 42 4.35 5.50 1.12
CA TRP A 42 5.10 6.15 2.20
C TRP A 42 4.53 5.72 3.57
N ASP A 43 5.15 6.18 4.66
CA ASP A 43 4.85 5.65 6.00
C ASP A 43 3.38 5.83 6.44
N GLU A 44 2.76 6.94 6.05
CA GLU A 44 1.41 7.33 6.48
C GLU A 44 0.34 7.13 5.40
N GLY A 45 0.70 6.63 4.21
CA GLY A 45 -0.25 6.57 3.11
C GLY A 45 0.25 5.91 1.82
N PHE A 46 -0.63 5.89 0.83
CA PHE A 46 -0.28 5.50 -0.52
C PHE A 46 -1.10 6.26 -1.56
N ALA A 47 -0.65 6.22 -2.80
CA ALA A 47 -1.38 6.81 -3.94
C ALA A 47 -1.78 5.72 -4.96
N LEU A 48 -3.02 5.80 -5.45
CA LEU A 48 -3.58 4.94 -6.50
C LEU A 48 -3.92 5.76 -7.74
N ASP A 49 -4.25 5.11 -8.84
CA ASP A 49 -4.82 5.81 -10.00
C ASP A 49 -6.28 6.18 -9.73
N ALA A 50 -6.59 7.48 -9.66
CA ALA A 50 -7.94 7.96 -9.40
C ALA A 50 -8.94 7.53 -10.48
N ALA A 51 -8.50 7.37 -11.72
CA ALA A 51 -9.38 6.98 -12.83
C ALA A 51 -9.86 5.53 -12.75
N LEU A 52 -9.15 4.67 -12.01
CA LEU A 52 -9.47 3.25 -11.89
C LEU A 52 -9.98 2.87 -10.50
N THR A 53 -9.86 3.78 -9.53
CA THR A 53 -10.13 3.47 -8.14
C THR A 53 -11.31 4.31 -7.66
N PRO A 54 -12.38 3.67 -7.12
CA PRO A 54 -13.44 4.44 -6.47
C PRO A 54 -12.89 5.15 -5.23
N HIS A 55 -13.67 6.07 -4.65
CA HIS A 55 -13.36 6.63 -3.34
C HIS A 55 -13.09 5.50 -2.34
N MET A 56 -11.91 5.54 -1.72
CA MET A 56 -11.40 4.44 -0.91
C MET A 56 -11.45 4.84 0.56
N ARG A 57 -12.21 4.07 1.35
CA ARG A 57 -12.31 4.26 2.79
C ARG A 57 -12.55 2.91 3.47
N GLY A 58 -12.05 2.78 4.68
CA GLY A 58 -12.22 1.57 5.48
C GLY A 58 -10.98 0.69 5.48
N LEU A 59 -11.19 -0.57 5.87
CA LEU A 59 -10.11 -1.54 6.06
C LEU A 59 -9.69 -2.12 4.71
N VAL A 60 -8.39 -2.12 4.45
CA VAL A 60 -7.81 -2.66 3.22
C VAL A 60 -6.56 -3.46 3.54
N ASP A 61 -6.26 -4.43 2.68
CA ASP A 61 -5.09 -5.30 2.80
C ASP A 61 -4.04 -4.92 1.74
N VAL A 62 -2.77 -4.86 2.12
CA VAL A 62 -1.66 -4.51 1.23
C VAL A 62 -0.74 -5.70 1.00
N PHE A 63 -0.50 -6.00 -0.27
CA PHE A 63 0.28 -7.14 -0.73
C PHE A 63 1.52 -6.70 -1.52
N ASP A 64 2.62 -7.44 -1.37
CA ASP A 64 3.74 -7.47 -2.34
C ASP A 64 3.71 -8.80 -3.07
N GLY A 65 3.23 -8.78 -4.32
CA GLY A 65 2.96 -10.00 -5.07
C GLY A 65 1.90 -10.86 -4.36
N ALA A 66 2.30 -12.05 -3.91
CA ALA A 66 1.43 -12.98 -3.18
C ALA A 66 1.49 -12.80 -1.64
N ASN A 67 2.43 -11.99 -1.14
CA ASN A 67 2.66 -11.85 0.30
C ASN A 67 1.75 -10.76 0.86
N HIS A 68 0.91 -11.10 1.83
CA HIS A 68 0.14 -10.12 2.60
C HIS A 68 1.08 -9.47 3.63
N ILE A 69 1.38 -8.17 3.46
CA ILE A 69 2.39 -7.49 4.29
C ILE A 69 1.72 -6.84 5.51
N PHE A 70 0.64 -6.10 5.30
CA PHE A 70 -0.04 -5.38 6.37
C PHE A 70 -1.48 -5.04 5.98
N GLN A 71 -2.29 -4.83 7.00
CA GLN A 71 -3.65 -4.31 6.89
C GLN A 71 -3.67 -2.86 7.38
N CYS A 72 -4.34 -1.97 6.65
CA CYS A 72 -4.49 -0.58 7.05
C CYS A 72 -5.95 -0.10 7.04
N LEU A 73 -6.24 0.86 7.91
CA LEU A 73 -7.54 1.53 7.98
C LEU A 73 -7.41 2.91 7.34
N ILE A 74 -8.02 3.07 6.16
CA ILE A 74 -8.05 4.33 5.42
C ILE A 74 -9.18 5.20 5.94
N VAL A 75 -8.87 6.45 6.27
CA VAL A 75 -9.84 7.42 6.81
C VAL A 75 -10.17 8.54 5.85
N ALA A 76 -9.19 8.97 5.06
CA ALA A 76 -9.31 10.05 4.10
C ALA A 76 -8.68 9.60 2.78
N SER A 77 -9.29 10.05 1.69
CA SER A 77 -8.73 9.93 0.36
C SER A 77 -8.96 11.24 -0.40
N VAL A 78 -7.91 11.85 -0.94
CA VAL A 78 -7.98 13.09 -1.74
C VAL A 78 -7.57 12.77 -3.17
N GLU A 79 -8.30 13.30 -4.15
CA GLU A 79 -7.86 13.25 -5.54
C GLU A 79 -6.97 14.45 -5.84
N GLU A 80 -5.72 14.21 -6.21
CA GLU A 80 -4.74 15.24 -6.56
C GLU A 80 -3.90 14.76 -7.74
N GLY A 81 -3.82 15.57 -8.81
CA GLY A 81 -3.03 15.22 -10.01
C GLY A 81 -3.45 13.90 -10.69
N GLY A 82 -4.72 13.52 -10.56
CA GLY A 82 -5.24 12.25 -11.07
C GLY A 82 -4.75 11.01 -10.31
N GLU A 83 -4.20 11.21 -9.11
CA GLU A 83 -3.94 10.15 -8.14
C GLU A 83 -4.94 10.25 -6.99
N LEU A 84 -5.37 9.09 -6.47
CA LEU A 84 -6.13 9.01 -5.23
C LEU A 84 -5.15 8.78 -4.09
N VAL A 85 -4.88 9.82 -3.31
CA VAL A 85 -4.00 9.81 -2.15
C VAL A 85 -4.79 9.36 -0.93
N CYS A 86 -4.43 8.21 -0.35
CA CYS A 86 -5.08 7.63 0.80
C CYS A 86 -4.19 7.74 2.05
N GLU A 87 -4.78 8.17 3.16
CA GLU A 87 -4.09 8.29 4.45
C GLU A 87 -4.50 7.19 5.42
N PHE A 88 -3.52 6.67 6.14
CA PHE A 88 -3.73 5.63 7.16
C PHE A 88 -4.06 6.27 8.50
N LYS A 89 -5.14 5.80 9.12
CA LYS A 89 -5.33 5.97 10.57
C LYS A 89 -4.58 4.91 11.38
N ARG A 90 -4.39 3.73 10.78
CA ARG A 90 -3.70 2.60 11.39
C ARG A 90 -3.08 1.74 10.30
N SER A 91 -1.87 1.24 10.56
CA SER A 91 -1.21 0.19 9.79
C SER A 91 -0.80 -0.93 10.74
N THR A 92 -1.13 -2.17 10.41
CA THR A 92 -0.86 -3.35 11.25
C THR A 92 -0.21 -4.42 10.39
N MET A 93 1.06 -4.71 10.65
CA MET A 93 1.79 -5.75 9.95
C MET A 93 1.17 -7.11 10.18
N VAL A 94 1.13 -7.91 9.12
CA VAL A 94 0.79 -9.32 9.21
C VAL A 94 1.94 -10.03 9.91
N LEU A 95 1.61 -10.82 10.92
CA LEU A 95 2.54 -11.67 11.64
C LEU A 95 2.32 -13.11 11.21
N ASP A 96 3.41 -13.86 11.10
CA ASP A 96 3.44 -15.30 10.81
C ASP A 96 3.14 -16.17 12.04
N ARG A 97 2.99 -15.54 13.20
CA ARG A 97 2.70 -16.17 14.48
C ARG A 97 1.53 -15.49 15.18
N PRO A 98 0.77 -16.22 16.01
CA PRO A 98 -0.28 -15.63 16.83
C PRO A 98 0.31 -14.58 17.79
N ALA A 99 -0.53 -13.63 18.18
CA ALA A 99 -0.20 -12.70 19.25
C ALA A 99 0.05 -13.49 20.55
N LEU A 100 1.13 -13.15 21.25
CA LEU A 100 1.37 -13.69 22.58
C LEU A 100 0.34 -13.11 23.55
N ASP A 101 -0.28 -13.97 24.34
CA ASP A 101 -1.20 -13.62 25.42
C ASP A 101 -0.50 -13.48 26.78
N TYR A 102 0.82 -13.69 26.82
CA TYR A 102 1.66 -13.56 28.00
C TYR A 102 2.89 -12.69 27.73
N TRP A 103 3.43 -12.11 28.80
CA TRP A 103 4.69 -11.39 28.76
C TRP A 103 5.88 -12.36 28.71
N ARG A 104 6.83 -12.11 27.81
CA ARG A 104 8.07 -12.88 27.68
C ARG A 104 9.23 -12.06 28.21
N ASP A 105 9.90 -12.57 29.23
CA ASP A 105 11.15 -11.99 29.75
C ASP A 105 12.22 -11.91 28.65
N GLU A 106 13.03 -10.85 28.68
CA GLU A 106 14.10 -10.63 27.70
C GLU A 106 15.16 -11.75 27.73
N ASN A 107 15.36 -12.38 28.88
CA ASN A 107 16.29 -13.49 29.09
C ASN A 107 15.58 -14.86 29.12
N ALA A 108 14.34 -14.95 28.62
CA ALA A 108 13.61 -16.20 28.61
C ALA A 108 14.34 -17.27 27.75
N PRO A 109 14.41 -18.53 28.23
CA PRO A 109 15.08 -19.59 27.50
C PRO A 109 14.52 -19.78 26.08
N VAL A 110 15.41 -19.92 25.10
CA VAL A 110 15.07 -20.06 23.67
C VAL A 110 14.85 -21.50 23.22
N GLY A 111 15.09 -22.48 24.09
CA GLY A 111 14.92 -23.90 23.81
C GLY A 111 15.32 -24.79 24.98
N TYR A 112 15.12 -26.09 24.81
CA TYR A 112 15.56 -27.13 25.76
C TYR A 112 17.01 -27.55 25.46
N LEU A 113 17.74 -27.97 26.50
CA LEU A 113 19.03 -28.63 26.32
C LEU A 113 18.82 -30.02 25.69
N PRO A 114 19.74 -30.48 24.82
CA PRO A 114 19.69 -31.84 24.29
C PRO A 114 19.81 -32.87 25.42
N ARG A 115 19.24 -34.07 25.21
CA ARG A 115 19.41 -35.17 26.16
C ARG A 115 20.87 -35.62 26.19
N ALA A 116 21.37 -35.93 27.38
CA ALA A 116 22.69 -36.49 27.61
C ALA A 116 22.80 -37.93 27.07
#